data_AF-A0A4Q6C4W8-F1
#
_entry.id   AF-A0A4Q6C4W8-F1
#
_cell.length_a   1.000
_cell.length_b   1.000
_cell.length_c   1.000
_cell.angle_alpha   90.00
_cell.angle_beta   90.00
_cell.angle_gamma   90.00
#
_symmetry.space_group_name_H-M   'P 1'
#
loop_
_entity.id
_entity.type
_entity.pdbx_description
1 polymer ?
#
loop_
_entity_poly.entity_id
_entity_poly.type
_entity_poly.pdbx_seq_one_letter_code
_entity_poly.pdbx_strand_id
1 'polypeptide(L)'
;TLLGITPEYPETGYGYIEKGSAFSDLSSTYKVDSFREKPDAKTAEAYIKTKRFLWNSGIFAWQISTILGELKTFLPDSVSILSETLGTKSSFSALSPEVFKNSYNELKSVAIDPAVLEKSKKVTVVEADIGWKDVGSWDALKESFATDSKGNNFYGKVVSIDTEGTTVDSDALVVGVIGLRDLVVVSSGGAILVCPRDRAQDVKHIVEELKKQGRVDLV
;
A
#
# COMPACT_ATOMS: atom_id res chain seq x y z
N THR A 1 6.93 -16.31 -1.59
CA THR A 1 7.51 -15.58 -2.72
C THR A 1 6.86 -14.23 -2.83
N LEU A 2 7.67 -13.19 -3.02
CA LEU A 2 7.28 -11.80 -3.27
C LEU A 2 7.34 -11.53 -4.78
N LEU A 3 6.51 -10.61 -5.29
CA LEU A 3 6.80 -9.94 -6.56
C LEU A 3 7.53 -8.62 -6.27
N GLY A 4 8.74 -8.49 -6.79
CA GLY A 4 9.57 -7.29 -6.65
C GLY A 4 9.59 -6.50 -7.94
N ILE A 5 9.40 -5.18 -7.85
CA ILE A 5 9.38 -4.28 -9.00
C ILE A 5 10.72 -3.54 -9.09
N THR A 6 11.26 -3.40 -10.29
CA THR A 6 12.49 -2.65 -10.50
C THR A 6 12.26 -1.17 -10.19
N PRO A 7 12.99 -0.57 -9.23
CA PRO A 7 12.80 0.84 -8.88
C PRO A 7 13.23 1.78 -10.01
N GLU A 8 12.38 2.75 -10.33
CA GLU A 8 12.67 3.79 -11.32
C GLU A 8 13.16 5.10 -10.67
N TYR A 9 12.80 5.34 -9.41
CA TYR A 9 13.13 6.55 -8.64
C TYR A 9 13.21 6.24 -7.13
N PRO A 10 13.88 7.06 -6.31
CA PRO A 10 14.08 6.77 -4.87
C PRO A 10 12.82 7.05 -4.04
N GLU A 11 11.81 6.20 -4.17
CA GLU A 11 10.58 6.27 -3.36
C GLU A 11 10.88 5.97 -1.89
N THR A 12 10.30 6.74 -0.97
CA THR A 12 10.42 6.56 0.49
C THR A 12 9.17 5.95 1.12
N GLY A 13 8.06 5.90 0.40
CA GLY A 13 6.79 5.29 0.81
C GLY A 13 6.74 3.76 0.67
N TYR A 14 7.64 3.17 -0.11
CA TYR A 14 7.63 1.73 -0.41
C TYR A 14 8.56 0.91 0.49
N GLY A 15 8.26 -0.38 0.59
CA GLY A 15 9.22 -1.37 1.07
C GLY A 15 10.26 -1.70 0.00
N TYR A 16 11.49 -1.98 0.41
CA TYR A 16 12.58 -2.41 -0.46
C TYR A 16 13.02 -3.83 -0.09
N ILE A 17 13.25 -4.65 -1.12
CA ILE A 17 13.68 -6.04 -1.04
C ILE A 17 15.10 -6.12 -1.61
N GLU A 18 16.08 -6.51 -0.80
CA GLU A 18 17.43 -6.76 -1.27
C GLU A 18 17.54 -8.16 -1.89
N LYS A 19 17.92 -8.22 -3.17
CA LYS A 19 18.21 -9.47 -3.88
C LYS A 19 19.47 -10.12 -3.31
N GLY A 20 19.31 -11.35 -2.84
CA GLY A 20 20.39 -12.26 -2.50
C GLY A 20 20.81 -13.14 -3.68
N SER A 21 21.23 -14.36 -3.37
CA SER A 21 21.65 -15.34 -4.39
C SER A 21 20.51 -15.67 -5.36
N ALA A 22 20.80 -15.64 -6.66
CA ALA A 22 19.90 -16.14 -7.69
C ALA A 22 19.72 -17.67 -7.59
N PHE A 23 18.56 -18.16 -7.97
CA PHE A 23 18.33 -19.59 -8.17
C PHE A 23 18.83 -20.00 -9.56
N SER A 24 19.53 -21.14 -9.67
CA SER A 24 20.10 -21.60 -10.94
C SER A 24 19.04 -21.98 -11.98
N ASP A 25 17.92 -22.53 -11.51
CA ASP A 25 16.93 -23.18 -12.36
C ASP A 25 15.67 -22.31 -12.58
N LEU A 26 15.65 -21.10 -12.01
CA LEU A 26 14.52 -20.19 -12.06
C LEU A 26 14.98 -18.79 -12.49
N SER A 27 14.45 -18.30 -13.61
CA SER A 27 14.74 -16.95 -14.10
C SER A 27 14.21 -15.89 -13.15
N SER A 28 14.94 -14.77 -13.06
CA SER A 28 14.55 -13.58 -12.29
C SER A 28 14.14 -13.85 -10.83
N THR A 29 14.60 -14.96 -10.25
CA THR A 29 14.20 -15.41 -8.93
C THR A 29 15.41 -15.41 -8.00
N TYR A 30 15.25 -14.78 -6.84
CA TYR A 30 16.33 -14.55 -5.88
C TYR A 30 15.88 -14.95 -4.48
N LYS A 31 16.84 -15.36 -3.65
CA LYS A 31 16.65 -15.29 -2.20
C LYS A 31 16.53 -13.84 -1.77
N VAL A 32 15.82 -13.58 -0.68
CA VAL A 32 15.78 -12.26 -0.06
C VAL A 32 16.86 -12.19 1.01
N ASP A 33 17.81 -11.27 0.86
CA ASP A 33 18.86 -11.04 1.87
C ASP A 33 18.32 -10.16 3.00
N SER A 34 17.56 -9.13 2.64
CA SER A 34 16.96 -8.22 3.62
C SER A 34 15.70 -7.55 3.07
N PHE A 35 14.84 -7.12 3.98
CA PHE A 35 13.68 -6.30 3.70
C PHE A 35 13.74 -5.04 4.56
N ARG A 36 13.34 -3.91 3.97
CA ARG A 36 13.46 -2.57 4.55
C ARG A 36 12.21 -1.77 4.22
N GLU A 37 11.34 -1.54 5.21
CA GLU A 37 10.15 -0.73 5.01
C GLU A 37 10.48 0.77 5.08
N LYS A 38 10.06 1.54 4.07
CA LYS A 38 10.03 3.02 4.07
C LYS A 38 11.35 3.69 4.50
N PRO A 39 12.44 3.49 3.73
CA PRO A 39 13.72 4.12 4.03
C PRO A 39 13.65 5.65 3.89
N ASP A 40 14.59 6.35 4.53
CA ASP A 40 14.80 7.78 4.24
C ASP A 40 15.29 8.00 2.80
N ALA A 41 15.15 9.24 2.29
CA ALA A 41 15.48 9.58 0.91
C ALA A 41 16.93 9.23 0.52
N LYS A 42 17.89 9.48 1.43
CA LYS A 42 19.30 9.18 1.20
C LYS A 42 19.54 7.67 1.06
N THR A 43 18.84 6.89 1.85
CA THR A 43 18.91 5.43 1.85
C THR A 43 18.23 4.86 0.60
N ALA A 44 17.07 5.38 0.20
CA ALA A 44 16.40 5.02 -1.05
C ALA A 44 17.29 5.28 -2.28
N GLU A 45 17.94 6.46 -2.35
CA GLU A 45 18.92 6.78 -3.39
C GLU A 45 20.08 5.78 -3.43
N ALA A 46 20.60 5.39 -2.25
CA ALA A 46 21.68 4.42 -2.17
C ALA A 46 21.23 3.05 -2.69
N TYR A 47 20.01 2.60 -2.33
CA TYR A 47 19.47 1.31 -2.76
C TYR A 47 19.39 1.20 -4.28
N ILE A 48 18.84 2.21 -4.96
CA ILE A 48 18.67 2.18 -6.42
C ILE A 48 20.02 2.16 -7.14
N LYS A 49 21.00 2.89 -6.65
CA LYS A 49 22.36 2.90 -7.22
C LYS A 49 23.00 1.52 -7.24
N THR A 50 22.67 0.64 -6.29
CA THR A 50 23.22 -0.73 -6.26
C THR A 50 22.60 -1.66 -7.30
N LYS A 51 21.39 -1.37 -7.82
CA LYS A 51 20.56 -2.27 -8.64
C LYS A 51 20.27 -3.64 -7.99
N ARG A 52 20.56 -3.79 -6.69
CA ARG A 52 20.29 -5.00 -5.91
C ARG A 52 18.91 -4.97 -5.26
N PHE A 53 18.29 -3.80 -5.14
CA PHE A 53 17.00 -3.67 -4.49
C PHE A 53 15.84 -3.64 -5.49
N LEU A 54 14.72 -4.21 -5.06
CA LEU A 54 13.41 -4.16 -5.72
C LEU A 54 12.42 -3.46 -4.79
N TRP A 55 11.41 -2.79 -5.31
CA TRP A 55 10.25 -2.38 -4.52
C TRP A 55 9.39 -3.58 -4.16
N ASN A 56 8.87 -3.60 -2.94
CA ASN A 56 7.86 -4.55 -2.50
C ASN A 56 6.50 -4.15 -3.05
N SER A 57 5.95 -4.96 -3.95
CA SER A 57 4.62 -4.71 -4.55
C SER A 57 3.44 -5.00 -3.62
N GLY A 58 3.68 -5.62 -2.46
CA GLY A 58 2.63 -6.15 -1.59
C GLY A 58 1.94 -7.41 -2.13
N ILE A 59 2.41 -7.97 -3.25
CA ILE A 59 1.87 -9.19 -3.84
C ILE A 59 2.69 -10.40 -3.39
N PHE A 60 1.99 -11.39 -2.83
CA PHE A 60 2.59 -12.58 -2.25
C PHE A 60 1.99 -13.86 -2.83
N ALA A 61 2.85 -14.86 -3.02
CA ALA A 61 2.45 -16.23 -3.32
C ALA A 61 3.15 -17.21 -2.36
N TRP A 62 2.38 -18.06 -1.70
CA TRP A 62 2.88 -19.09 -0.78
C TRP A 62 1.96 -20.30 -0.73
N GLN A 63 2.51 -21.43 -0.28
CA GLN A 63 1.71 -22.56 0.15
C GLN A 63 1.10 -22.28 1.53
N ILE A 64 -0.16 -22.69 1.73
CA ILE A 64 -0.89 -22.53 3.00
C ILE A 64 -0.11 -23.15 4.17
N SER A 65 0.42 -24.36 3.98
CA SER A 65 1.23 -25.05 5.01
C SER A 65 2.45 -24.24 5.43
N THR A 66 3.14 -23.62 4.46
CA THR A 66 4.34 -22.80 4.70
C THR A 66 3.99 -21.55 5.49
N ILE A 67 3.01 -20.76 5.04
CA ILE A 67 2.67 -19.51 5.74
C ILE A 67 2.13 -19.80 7.14
N LEU A 68 1.32 -20.85 7.33
CA LEU A 68 0.84 -21.26 8.65
C LEU A 68 2.00 -21.66 9.57
N GLY A 69 3.04 -22.34 9.05
CA GLY A 69 4.24 -22.67 9.82
C GLY A 69 5.03 -21.43 10.25
N GLU A 70 5.20 -20.46 9.35
CA GLU A 70 5.87 -19.19 9.67
C GLU A 70 5.04 -18.36 10.67
N LEU A 71 3.72 -18.28 10.50
CA LEU A 71 2.81 -17.60 11.44
C LEU A 71 2.85 -18.23 12.83
N LYS A 72 2.87 -19.56 12.94
CA LYS A 72 3.04 -20.25 14.24
C LYS A 72 4.37 -19.92 14.91
N THR A 73 5.40 -19.66 14.12
CA THR A 73 6.73 -19.33 14.63
C THR A 73 6.81 -17.88 15.11
N PHE A 74 6.27 -16.94 14.33
CA PHE A 74 6.47 -15.50 14.57
C PHE A 74 5.28 -14.79 15.21
N LEU A 75 4.07 -15.35 15.12
CA LEU A 75 2.82 -14.85 15.71
C LEU A 75 2.04 -15.99 16.40
N PRO A 76 2.66 -16.74 17.34
CA PRO A 76 2.03 -17.91 17.97
C PRO A 76 0.70 -17.57 18.64
N ASP A 77 0.62 -16.44 19.35
CA ASP A 77 -0.57 -16.02 20.09
C ASP A 77 -1.75 -15.77 19.14
N SER A 78 -1.51 -15.05 18.02
CA SER A 78 -2.53 -14.82 17.00
C SER A 78 -3.03 -16.13 16.40
N VAL A 79 -2.14 -17.10 16.17
CA VAL A 79 -2.55 -18.41 15.67
C VAL A 79 -3.36 -19.18 16.71
N SER A 80 -3.01 -19.11 18.00
CA SER A 80 -3.76 -19.75 19.08
C SER A 80 -5.19 -19.20 19.15
N ILE A 81 -5.33 -17.87 19.25
CA ILE A 81 -6.61 -17.17 19.33
C ILE A 81 -7.50 -17.56 18.14
N LEU A 82 -6.96 -17.49 16.91
CA LEU A 82 -7.72 -17.83 15.71
C LEU A 82 -8.11 -19.31 15.66
N SER A 83 -7.23 -20.20 16.10
CA SER A 83 -7.49 -21.65 16.12
C SER A 83 -8.55 -22.02 17.15
N GLU A 84 -8.48 -21.45 18.35
CA GLU A 84 -9.47 -21.63 19.41
C GLU A 84 -10.84 -21.07 19.00
N THR A 85 -10.85 -19.90 18.35
CA THR A 85 -12.08 -19.26 17.85
C THR A 85 -12.76 -20.12 16.78
N LEU A 86 -12.00 -20.64 15.82
CA LEU A 86 -12.55 -21.52 14.79
C LEU A 86 -13.03 -22.85 15.40
N GLY A 87 -12.25 -23.41 16.33
CA GLY A 87 -12.47 -24.75 16.87
C GLY A 87 -12.49 -25.80 15.76
N THR A 88 -13.59 -26.56 15.68
CA THR A 88 -13.81 -27.58 14.64
C THR A 88 -14.52 -27.05 13.39
N LYS A 89 -14.86 -25.77 13.35
CA LYS A 89 -15.59 -25.19 12.21
C LYS A 89 -14.70 -25.09 10.98
N SER A 90 -15.29 -25.28 9.81
CA SER A 90 -14.58 -25.23 8.53
C SER A 90 -14.31 -23.82 8.00
N SER A 91 -14.95 -22.79 8.56
CA SER A 91 -14.85 -21.40 8.09
C SER A 91 -15.25 -20.40 9.17
N PHE A 92 -14.69 -19.19 9.10
CA PHE A 92 -15.12 -18.03 9.88
C PHE A 92 -16.59 -17.64 9.62
N SER A 93 -17.13 -17.93 8.43
CA SER A 93 -18.54 -17.66 8.11
C SER A 93 -19.53 -18.49 8.94
N ALA A 94 -19.06 -19.55 9.60
CA ALA A 94 -19.85 -20.35 10.53
C ALA A 94 -19.80 -19.81 11.99
N LEU A 95 -19.09 -18.71 12.24
CA LEU A 95 -19.05 -18.04 13.53
C LEU A 95 -20.14 -16.98 13.62
N SER A 96 -20.64 -16.73 14.83
CA SER A 96 -21.45 -15.53 15.05
C SER A 96 -20.58 -14.27 14.88
N PRO A 97 -21.16 -13.16 14.38
CA PRO A 97 -20.41 -11.90 14.23
C PRO A 97 -19.78 -11.42 15.53
N GLU A 98 -20.41 -11.68 16.68
CA GLU A 98 -19.92 -11.29 18.00
C GLU A 98 -18.66 -12.07 18.40
N VAL A 99 -18.63 -13.39 18.18
CA VAL A 99 -17.46 -14.24 18.47
C VAL A 99 -16.28 -13.84 17.57
N PHE A 100 -16.55 -13.62 16.28
CA PHE A 100 -15.52 -13.12 15.37
C PHE A 100 -14.99 -11.76 15.80
N LYS A 101 -15.87 -10.82 16.17
CA LYS A 101 -15.47 -9.49 16.63
C LYS A 101 -14.59 -9.54 17.88
N ASN A 102 -14.99 -10.32 18.88
CA ASN A 102 -14.26 -10.41 20.15
C ASN A 102 -12.87 -11.00 19.92
N SER A 103 -12.77 -12.14 19.24
CA SER A 103 -11.49 -12.76 18.88
C SER A 103 -10.60 -11.85 18.03
N TYR A 104 -11.16 -11.13 17.05
CA TYR A 104 -10.39 -10.21 16.22
C TYR A 104 -9.82 -9.03 17.01
N ASN A 105 -10.55 -8.53 18.01
CA ASN A 105 -10.10 -7.45 18.88
C ASN A 105 -8.94 -7.86 19.82
N GLU A 106 -8.78 -9.16 20.08
CA GLU A 106 -7.65 -9.69 20.85
C GLU A 106 -6.37 -9.80 20.01
N LEU A 107 -6.49 -9.76 18.67
CA LEU A 107 -5.33 -9.84 17.79
C LEU A 107 -4.51 -8.56 17.83
N LYS A 108 -3.19 -8.73 17.88
CA LYS A 108 -2.26 -7.63 17.65
C LYS A 108 -2.39 -7.13 16.21
N SER A 109 -2.70 -5.85 16.03
CA SER A 109 -2.63 -5.20 14.73
C SER A 109 -1.16 -5.07 14.29
N VAL A 110 -0.76 -5.86 13.30
CA VAL A 110 0.60 -5.87 12.75
C VAL A 110 0.57 -6.27 11.29
N ALA A 111 1.39 -5.63 10.47
CA ALA A 111 1.55 -5.97 9.06
C ALA A 111 2.35 -7.28 8.91
N ILE A 112 2.04 -8.04 7.84
CA ILE A 112 2.69 -9.34 7.58
C ILE A 112 4.20 -9.19 7.30
N ASP A 113 4.59 -8.07 6.69
CA ASP A 113 5.96 -7.77 6.27
C ASP A 113 6.93 -7.79 7.47
N PRO A 114 6.81 -6.91 8.49
CA PRO A 114 7.66 -6.95 9.68
C PRO A 114 7.33 -8.12 10.63
N ALA A 115 6.09 -8.65 10.59
CA ALA A 115 5.71 -9.74 11.47
C ALA A 115 6.39 -11.06 11.08
N VAL A 116 6.44 -11.36 9.78
CA VAL A 116 6.84 -12.66 9.23
C VAL A 116 7.94 -12.52 8.18
N LEU A 117 7.74 -11.70 7.14
CA LEU A 117 8.60 -11.72 5.95
C LEU A 117 10.02 -11.24 6.26
N GLU A 118 10.18 -10.20 7.07
CA GLU A 118 11.51 -9.72 7.49
C GLU A 118 12.30 -10.75 8.31
N LYS A 119 11.61 -11.67 8.99
CA LYS A 119 12.22 -12.64 9.92
C LYS A 119 12.41 -14.01 9.30
N SER A 120 11.63 -14.34 8.28
CA SER A 120 11.63 -15.64 7.64
C SER A 120 12.88 -15.84 6.79
N LYS A 121 13.50 -17.02 6.91
CA LYS A 121 14.63 -17.43 6.07
C LYS A 121 14.21 -18.10 4.76
N LYS A 122 12.90 -18.22 4.52
CA LYS A 122 12.32 -18.92 3.36
C LYS A 122 11.82 -17.97 2.28
N VAL A 123 12.05 -16.66 2.44
CA VAL A 123 11.52 -15.66 1.52
C VAL A 123 12.34 -15.64 0.24
N THR A 124 11.62 -15.62 -0.87
CA THR A 124 12.14 -15.47 -2.22
C THR A 124 11.42 -14.32 -2.90
N VAL A 125 12.06 -13.71 -3.89
CA VAL A 125 11.48 -12.65 -4.71
C VAL A 125 11.63 -13.00 -6.18
N VAL A 126 10.59 -12.75 -6.95
CA VAL A 126 10.61 -12.76 -8.42
C VAL A 126 10.63 -11.31 -8.87
N GLU A 127 11.68 -10.91 -9.59
CA GLU A 127 11.76 -9.62 -10.26
C GLU A 127 10.77 -9.61 -11.43
N ALA A 128 9.83 -8.66 -11.42
CA ALA A 128 8.71 -8.60 -12.33
C ALA A 128 8.61 -7.22 -13.00
N ASP A 129 8.42 -7.23 -14.32
CA ASP A 129 8.04 -6.08 -15.12
C ASP A 129 6.60 -6.31 -15.61
N ILE A 130 5.64 -5.76 -14.86
CA ILE A 130 4.20 -5.99 -15.06
C ILE A 130 3.41 -4.68 -15.11
N GLY A 131 4.10 -3.55 -15.28
CA GLY A 131 3.47 -2.22 -15.24
C GLY A 131 2.83 -1.89 -13.88
N TRP A 132 3.34 -2.47 -12.79
CA TRP A 132 2.85 -2.23 -11.45
C TRP A 132 3.10 -0.77 -11.04
N LYS A 133 2.10 -0.16 -10.42
CA LYS A 133 2.17 1.13 -9.74
C LYS A 133 1.35 1.04 -8.46
N ASP A 134 1.90 1.50 -7.34
CA ASP A 134 1.12 1.61 -6.12
C ASP A 134 0.18 2.81 -6.24
N VAL A 135 -1.13 2.57 -6.24
CA VAL A 135 -2.14 3.63 -6.23
C VAL A 135 -2.36 4.09 -4.78
N GLY A 136 -1.26 4.42 -4.10
CA GLY A 136 -1.23 4.87 -2.71
C GLY A 136 -1.27 6.40 -2.56
N SER A 137 -0.98 7.15 -3.63
CA SER A 137 -1.10 8.61 -3.70
C SER A 137 -2.04 9.04 -4.83
N TRP A 138 -2.67 10.20 -4.66
CA TRP A 138 -3.33 10.90 -5.75
C TRP A 138 -2.36 11.27 -6.90
N ASP A 139 -1.05 11.26 -6.63
CA ASP A 139 0.01 11.39 -7.64
C ASP A 139 0.08 10.19 -8.58
N ALA A 140 -0.05 8.96 -8.07
CA ALA A 140 -0.07 7.75 -8.89
C ALA A 140 -1.26 7.73 -9.88
N LEU A 141 -2.33 8.48 -9.60
CA LEU A 141 -3.46 8.66 -10.50
C LEU A 141 -3.11 9.55 -11.71
N LYS A 142 -2.16 10.49 -11.62
CA LYS A 142 -1.77 11.27 -12.79
C LYS A 142 -1.15 10.38 -13.87
N GLU A 143 -0.34 9.42 -13.48
CA GLU A 143 0.35 8.54 -14.41
C GLU A 143 -0.51 7.37 -14.90
N SER A 144 -1.62 7.10 -14.20
CA SER A 144 -2.54 6.01 -14.54
C SER A 144 -3.66 6.47 -15.48
N PHE A 145 -3.78 7.78 -15.74
CA PHE A 145 -4.91 8.34 -16.46
C PHE A 145 -4.51 9.49 -17.41
N ALA A 146 -5.34 9.71 -18.44
CA ALA A 146 -5.07 10.71 -19.46
C ALA A 146 -5.17 12.13 -18.88
N THR A 147 -4.16 12.97 -19.16
CA THR A 147 -4.19 14.39 -18.82
C THR A 147 -4.54 15.25 -20.03
N ASP A 148 -5.06 16.45 -19.78
CA ASP A 148 -5.20 17.47 -20.83
C ASP A 148 -3.84 18.09 -21.23
N SER A 149 -3.87 19.03 -22.18
CA SER A 149 -2.67 19.75 -22.65
C SER A 149 -1.93 20.58 -21.59
N LYS A 150 -2.57 20.85 -20.44
CA LYS A 150 -2.00 21.58 -19.30
C LYS A 150 -1.64 20.62 -18.15
N GLY A 151 -1.66 19.31 -18.39
CA GLY A 151 -1.33 18.30 -17.38
C GLY A 151 -2.38 18.14 -16.28
N ASN A 152 -3.60 18.62 -16.50
CA ASN A 152 -4.71 18.44 -15.57
C ASN A 152 -5.37 17.07 -15.75
N ASN A 153 -5.95 16.57 -14.66
CA ASN A 153 -6.76 15.36 -14.68
C ASN A 153 -8.10 15.63 -13.96
N PHE A 154 -9.21 15.54 -14.70
CA PHE A 154 -10.54 15.93 -14.20
C PHE A 154 -11.52 14.76 -14.32
N TYR A 155 -12.11 14.37 -13.19
CA TYR A 155 -13.20 13.41 -13.09
C TYR A 155 -14.45 14.07 -12.54
N GLY A 156 -15.59 13.73 -13.11
CA GLY A 156 -16.87 14.36 -12.80
C GLY A 156 -17.07 15.69 -13.53
N LYS A 157 -17.88 16.56 -12.93
CA LYS A 157 -18.28 17.84 -13.56
C LYS A 157 -17.33 18.95 -13.12
N VAL A 158 -16.25 19.17 -13.88
CA VAL A 158 -15.23 20.17 -13.54
C VAL A 158 -15.26 21.33 -14.54
N VAL A 159 -15.27 22.55 -14.02
CA VAL A 159 -15.09 23.78 -14.79
C VAL A 159 -13.76 24.39 -14.39
N SER A 160 -12.85 24.57 -15.35
CA SER A 160 -11.51 25.10 -15.09
C SER A 160 -11.21 26.37 -15.88
N ILE A 161 -10.52 27.32 -15.25
CA ILE A 161 -10.01 28.55 -15.87
C ILE A 161 -8.58 28.74 -15.37
N ASP A 162 -7.61 28.88 -16.27
CA ASP A 162 -6.20 29.11 -15.92
C ASP A 162 -5.60 28.11 -14.90
N THR A 163 -6.04 26.86 -14.99
CA THR A 163 -5.58 25.76 -14.13
C THR A 163 -4.55 24.88 -14.86
N GLU A 164 -3.47 24.52 -14.16
CA GLU A 164 -2.38 23.71 -14.70
C GLU A 164 -1.93 22.65 -13.69
N GLY A 165 -1.58 21.47 -14.18
CA GLY A 165 -1.07 20.39 -13.33
C GLY A 165 -1.99 20.03 -12.17
N THR A 166 -3.31 20.24 -12.24
CA THR A 166 -4.21 20.01 -11.09
C THR A 166 -5.07 18.76 -11.34
N THR A 167 -5.26 17.96 -10.30
CA THR A 167 -6.18 16.83 -10.30
C THR A 167 -7.47 17.23 -9.58
N VAL A 168 -8.62 17.04 -10.22
CA VAL A 168 -9.94 17.21 -9.59
C VAL A 168 -10.73 15.93 -9.77
N ASP A 169 -11.15 15.31 -8.67
CA ASP A 169 -12.05 14.17 -8.66
C ASP A 169 -13.33 14.53 -7.89
N SER A 170 -14.49 14.35 -8.51
CA SER A 170 -15.78 14.67 -7.91
C SER A 170 -16.83 13.65 -8.32
N ASP A 171 -17.38 12.94 -7.34
CA ASP A 171 -18.40 11.92 -7.57
C ASP A 171 -19.81 12.49 -7.79
N ALA A 172 -20.12 13.68 -7.23
CA ALA A 172 -21.47 14.24 -7.28
C ALA A 172 -21.54 15.77 -7.51
N LEU A 173 -20.52 16.54 -7.12
CA LEU A 173 -20.55 18.00 -7.14
C LEU A 173 -19.97 18.57 -8.44
N VAL A 174 -20.50 19.71 -8.89
CA VAL A 174 -19.79 20.54 -9.88
C VAL A 174 -18.66 21.27 -9.15
N VAL A 175 -17.43 21.11 -9.64
CA VAL A 175 -16.24 21.75 -9.05
C VAL A 175 -15.71 22.80 -10.00
N GLY A 176 -15.65 24.05 -9.54
CA GLY A 176 -15.02 25.16 -10.25
C GLY A 176 -13.61 25.41 -9.72
N VAL A 177 -12.61 25.42 -10.59
CA VAL A 177 -11.21 25.72 -10.24
C VAL A 177 -10.67 26.85 -11.12
N ILE A 178 -10.09 27.87 -10.49
CA ILE A 178 -9.56 29.05 -11.20
C ILE A 178 -8.14 29.35 -10.70
N GLY A 179 -7.18 29.42 -11.61
CA GLY A 179 -5.80 29.81 -11.30
C GLY A 179 -5.02 28.80 -10.44
N LEU A 180 -5.50 27.55 -10.36
CA LEU A 180 -4.86 26.53 -9.52
C LEU A 180 -3.68 25.89 -10.24
N ARG A 181 -2.62 25.59 -9.48
CA ARG A 181 -1.41 24.92 -9.96
C ARG A 181 -1.02 23.81 -9.01
N ASP A 182 -0.78 22.62 -9.55
CA ASP A 182 -0.24 21.48 -8.80
C ASP A 182 -1.02 21.16 -7.52
N LEU A 183 -2.36 21.18 -7.60
CA LEU A 183 -3.24 20.79 -6.50
C LEU A 183 -3.94 19.46 -6.78
N VAL A 184 -4.41 18.84 -5.70
CA VAL A 184 -5.38 17.74 -5.70
C VAL A 184 -6.64 18.23 -5.00
N VAL A 185 -7.77 18.13 -5.68
CA VAL A 185 -9.11 18.42 -5.16
C VAL A 185 -9.95 17.15 -5.29
N VAL A 186 -10.43 16.61 -4.17
CA VAL A 186 -11.27 15.42 -4.15
C VAL A 186 -12.56 15.77 -3.42
N SER A 187 -13.70 15.56 -4.07
CA SER A 187 -15.02 15.71 -3.50
C SER A 187 -15.71 14.35 -3.53
N SER A 188 -15.88 13.73 -2.36
CA SER A 188 -16.60 12.47 -2.23
C SER A 188 -17.25 12.32 -0.87
N GLY A 189 -18.40 11.64 -0.82
CA GLY A 189 -19.04 11.25 0.45
C GLY A 189 -19.40 12.41 1.38
N GLY A 190 -19.59 13.62 0.85
CA GLY A 190 -19.89 14.82 1.64
C GLY A 190 -18.66 15.52 2.25
N ALA A 191 -17.44 15.08 1.91
CA ALA A 191 -16.20 15.74 2.28
C ALA A 191 -15.47 16.27 1.03
N ILE A 192 -14.67 17.31 1.24
CA ILE A 192 -13.76 17.85 0.23
C ILE A 192 -12.35 17.87 0.80
N LEU A 193 -11.42 17.24 0.10
CA LEU A 193 -9.99 17.35 0.33
C LEU A 193 -9.39 18.31 -0.69
N VAL A 194 -8.59 19.27 -0.22
CA VAL A 194 -7.77 20.13 -1.08
C VAL A 194 -6.36 20.15 -0.52
N CYS A 195 -5.37 19.80 -1.33
CA CYS A 195 -3.98 19.86 -0.92
C CYS A 195 -3.03 20.12 -2.09
N PRO A 196 -1.83 20.66 -1.82
CA PRO A 196 -0.72 20.56 -2.75
C PRO A 196 -0.48 19.12 -3.15
N ARG A 197 -0.20 18.93 -4.44
CA ARG A 197 0.00 17.61 -5.02
C ARG A 197 1.11 16.83 -4.31
N ASP A 198 2.25 17.46 -4.07
CA ASP A 198 3.41 16.90 -3.35
C ASP A 198 3.13 16.51 -1.89
N ARG A 199 1.98 16.92 -1.35
CA ARG A 199 1.50 16.57 -0.01
C ARG A 199 0.29 15.64 0.00
N ALA A 200 -0.10 15.05 -1.14
CA ALA A 200 -1.25 14.15 -1.22
C ALA A 200 -1.17 12.98 -0.21
N GLN A 201 0.04 12.51 0.12
CA GLN A 201 0.28 11.44 1.10
C GLN A 201 -0.01 11.85 2.56
N ASP A 202 -0.12 13.14 2.85
CA ASP A 202 -0.45 13.65 4.19
C ASP A 202 -1.95 13.50 4.53
N VAL A 203 -2.78 12.97 3.61
CA VAL A 203 -4.21 12.71 3.85
C VAL A 203 -4.46 11.86 5.10
N LYS A 204 -3.53 10.96 5.45
CA LYS A 204 -3.56 10.18 6.69
C LYS A 204 -3.66 11.05 7.95
N HIS A 205 -3.03 12.23 7.97
CA HIS A 205 -3.09 13.15 9.09
C HIS A 205 -4.49 13.77 9.24
N ILE A 206 -5.17 14.05 8.12
CA ILE A 206 -6.58 14.48 8.15
C ILE A 206 -7.48 13.38 8.68
N VAL A 207 -7.27 12.14 8.25
CA VAL A 207 -8.02 10.97 8.75
C VAL A 207 -7.84 10.81 10.28
N GLU A 208 -6.61 10.93 10.77
CA GLU A 208 -6.32 10.87 12.21
C GLU A 208 -7.03 12.00 12.99
N GLU A 209 -7.05 13.21 12.43
CA GLU A 209 -7.70 14.35 13.04
C GLU A 209 -9.24 14.21 13.06
N LEU A 210 -9.85 13.73 11.97
CA LEU A 210 -11.28 13.42 11.92
C LEU A 210 -11.67 12.37 12.97
N LYS A 211 -10.86 11.33 13.16
CA LYS A 211 -11.07 10.33 14.23
C LYS A 211 -11.05 10.97 15.62
N LYS A 212 -10.11 11.87 15.90
CA LYS A 212 -10.04 12.61 17.19
C LYS A 212 -11.27 13.48 17.42
N GLN A 213 -11.85 14.03 16.36
CA GLN A 213 -13.07 14.82 16.40
C GLN A 213 -14.35 13.97 16.43
N GLY A 214 -14.24 12.64 16.41
CA GLY A 214 -15.38 11.73 16.41
C GLY A 214 -16.12 11.64 15.06
N ARG A 215 -15.54 12.18 13.98
CA ARG A 215 -16.10 12.17 12.61
C ARG A 215 -15.72 10.92 11.85
N VAL A 216 -16.04 9.75 12.42
CA VAL A 216 -15.81 8.45 11.78
C VAL A 216 -16.70 8.22 10.55
N ASP A 217 -17.72 9.04 10.36
CA ASP A 217 -18.59 9.06 9.19
C ASP A 217 -17.89 9.58 7.92
N LEU A 218 -16.74 10.27 8.08
CA LEU A 218 -15.97 10.87 6.98
C LEU A 218 -14.61 10.18 6.73
N VAL A 219 -14.37 9.03 7.35
CA VAL A 219 -13.09 8.30 7.32
C VAL A 219 -13.20 7.02 6.50
#